data_AF-A0A938I6F9-F1
#
_entry.id   AF-A0A938I6F9-F1
#
_cell.length_a   1.000
_cell.length_b   1.000
_cell.length_c   1.000
_cell.angle_alpha   90.00
_cell.angle_beta   90.00
_cell.angle_gamma   90.00
#
_symmetry.space_group_name_H-M   'P 1'
#
loop_
_entity.id
_entity.type
_entity.pdbx_description
1 polymer ?
#
loop_
_entity_poly.entity_id
_entity_poly.type
_entity_poly.pdbx_seq_one_letter_code
_entity_poly.pdbx_strand_id
1 'polypeptide(L)' 'MRIISRSVNEGLVIDDNVRVTILEIQRHHVRLGIETPNQAPYYREEVLYFDDDGGLAAETEELQPVAEPLVPATAL' A
#
# COMPACT_ATOMS: atom_id res chain seq x y z
N MET A 1 -5.62 18.03 -1.14
CA MET A 1 -6.34 16.90 -0.53
C MET A 1 -7.85 17.16 -0.54
N ARG A 2 -8.65 16.15 -0.86
CA ARG A 2 -10.11 16.15 -0.67
C ARG A 2 -10.42 14.99 0.27
N ILE A 3 -11.16 15.24 1.34
CA ILE A 3 -11.44 14.26 2.38
C ILE A 3 -12.90 13.85 2.23
N ILE A 4 -13.14 12.54 2.09
CA ILE A 4 -14.48 11.97 1.98
C ILE A 4 -14.57 10.85 3.00
N SER A 5 -15.42 11.00 4.00
CA SER A 5 -15.67 9.98 5.01
C SER A 5 -16.76 9.04 4.53
N ARG A 6 -16.50 7.73 4.51
CA ARG A 6 -17.45 6.66 4.15
C ARG A 6 -17.55 5.65 5.29
N SER A 7 -18.73 5.06 5.46
CA SER A 7 -19.00 3.95 6.38
C SER A 7 -18.88 2.59 5.68
N VAL A 8 -19.00 1.50 6.42
CA VAL A 8 -19.05 0.13 5.86
C VAL A 8 -20.18 0.02 4.83
N ASN A 9 -19.90 -0.63 3.69
CA ASN A 9 -20.75 -0.72 2.50
C ASN A 9 -21.00 0.60 1.75
N GLU A 10 -20.41 1.71 2.19
CA GLU A 10 -20.38 2.94 1.40
C GLU A 10 -19.08 3.01 0.58
N GLY A 11 -19.12 3.79 -0.48
CA GLY A 11 -18.01 3.92 -1.40
C GLY A 11 -18.01 5.24 -2.15
N LEU A 12 -17.08 5.36 -3.07
CA LEU A 12 -16.96 6.47 -4.00
C LEU A 12 -16.52 5.96 -5.38
N VAL A 13 -16.75 6.78 -6.40
CA VAL A 13 -16.24 6.53 -7.74
C VAL A 13 -15.13 7.55 -8.01
N ILE A 14 -13.96 7.06 -8.43
CA ILE A 14 -12.84 7.87 -8.92
C ILE A 14 -12.88 7.82 -10.44
N ASP A 15 -12.79 8.99 -11.07
CA ASP A 15 -12.97 9.15 -12.51
C ASP A 15 -14.34 8.61 -12.97
N ASP A 16 -14.43 7.89 -14.09
CA ASP A 16 -15.70 7.35 -14.59
C ASP A 16 -15.93 5.86 -14.27
N ASN A 17 -14.88 5.12 -13.87
CA ASN A 17 -14.90 3.66 -13.87
C ASN A 17 -14.27 2.98 -12.64
N VAL A 18 -13.60 3.70 -11.73
CA VAL A 18 -12.99 3.06 -10.56
C VAL A 18 -13.91 3.18 -9.37
N ARG A 19 -14.53 2.07 -8.96
CA ARG A 19 -15.38 2.02 -7.77
C ARG A 19 -14.57 1.54 -6.57
N VAL A 20 -14.54 2.35 -5.51
CA VAL A 20 -13.91 2.01 -4.24
C VAL A 20 -15.00 1.88 -3.18
N THR A 21 -15.06 0.74 -2.50
CA THR A 21 -16.06 0.44 -1.47
C THR A 21 -15.37 0.04 -0.17
N ILE A 22 -15.83 0.55 0.97
CA ILE A 22 -15.39 0.05 2.28
C ILE A 22 -16.12 -1.26 2.57
N LEU A 23 -15.40 -2.36 2.58
CA LEU A 23 -15.94 -3.68 2.89
C LEU A 23 -16.00 -3.92 4.40
N GLU A 24 -14.99 -3.47 5.13
CA GLU A 24 -14.89 -3.68 6.58
C GLU A 24 -13.94 -2.67 7.23
N ILE A 25 -14.20 -2.33 8.50
CA ILE A 25 -13.30 -1.52 9.34
C ILE A 25 -12.99 -2.32 10.60
N GLN A 26 -11.72 -2.64 10.82
CA GLN A 26 -11.22 -3.37 11.99
C GLN A 26 -10.14 -2.56 12.71
N ARG A 27 -10.49 -1.89 13.82
CA ARG A 27 -9.57 -1.05 14.62
C ARG A 27 -8.74 -0.08 13.77
N HIS A 28 -7.56 -0.52 13.32
CA HIS A 28 -6.58 0.24 12.54
C HIS A 28 -6.53 -0.14 11.05
N HIS A 29 -7.21 -1.20 10.63
CA HIS A 29 -7.23 -1.67 9.26
C HIS A 29 -8.59 -1.41 8.62
N VAL A 30 -8.57 -0.99 7.35
CA VAL A 30 -9.76 -0.85 6.52
C VAL A 30 -9.61 -1.78 5.34
N ARG A 31 -10.62 -2.62 5.09
CA ARG A 31 -10.68 -3.47 3.91
C ARG A 31 -11.42 -2.71 2.80
N LEU A 32 -10.70 -2.44 1.71
CA LEU A 32 -11.24 -1.75 0.55
C LEU A 32 -11.49 -2.77 -0.57
N GLY A 33 -12.65 -2.69 -1.22
CA GLY A 33 -12.92 -3.34 -2.49
C GLY A 33 -12.72 -2.32 -3.60
N ILE A 34 -11.86 -2.65 -4.57
CA ILE A 34 -11.59 -1.81 -5.73
C ILE A 34 -12.04 -2.57 -6.97
N GLU A 35 -12.94 -1.98 -7.73
CA GLU A 35 -13.46 -2.55 -8.98
C GLU A 35 -13.14 -1.62 -10.15
N THR A 36 -12.63 -2.20 -11.25
CA THR A 36 -12.34 -1.50 -12.49
C THR A 36 -12.85 -2.36 -13.65
N PRO A 37 -14.11 -2.17 -14.08
CA PRO A 37 -14.82 -3.14 -14.93
C PRO A 37 -14.30 -3.20 -16.37
N ASN A 38 -13.58 -2.18 -16.85
CA ASN A 38 -13.24 -2.02 -18.27
C ASN A 38 -11.72 -1.93 -18.55
N GLN A 39 -10.85 -2.06 -17.55
CA GLN A 39 -9.40 -1.89 -17.73
C GLN A 39 -8.60 -2.82 -16.81
N ALA A 40 -7.37 -3.14 -17.25
CA ALA A 40 -6.33 -3.68 -16.38
C ALA A 40 -6.10 -2.73 -15.18
N PRO A 41 -5.72 -3.24 -13.99
CA PRO A 41 -5.57 -2.42 -12.81
C PRO A 41 -4.60 -1.26 -13.08
N TYR A 42 -5.11 -0.04 -12.99
CA TYR A 42 -4.33 1.19 -13.21
C TYR A 42 -3.61 1.66 -11.94
N TYR A 43 -3.68 0.86 -10.86
CA TYR A 43 -3.05 1.10 -9.57
C TYR A 43 -2.03 0.00 -9.24
N ARG A 44 -1.07 0.32 -8.38
CA ARG A 44 -0.14 -0.67 -7.80
C ARG A 44 -0.56 -0.98 -6.36
N GLU A 45 -0.37 -2.21 -5.96
CA GLU A 45 -0.53 -2.66 -4.58
C GLU A 45 0.81 -2.44 -3.87
N GLU A 46 0.91 -1.37 -3.08
CA GLU A 46 2.09 -1.02 -2.32
C GLU A 46 1.69 -0.56 -0.92
N VAL A 47 2.59 -0.77 0.05
CA VAL A 47 2.43 -0.25 1.40
C VAL A 47 3.09 1.11 1.43
N LEU A 48 2.29 2.15 1.62
CA LEU A 48 2.76 3.52 1.78
C LEU A 48 2.50 3.97 3.20
N TYR A 49 3.52 4.62 3.78
CA TYR A 49 3.41 5.28 5.07
C TYR A 49 3.23 6.76 4.81
N PHE A 50 2.25 7.34 5.49
CA PHE A 50 1.98 8.76 5.42
C PHE A 50 2.03 9.36 6.82
N ASP A 51 2.66 10.53 6.94
CA ASP A 51 2.60 11.33 8.15
C ASP A 51 1.19 11.95 8.32
N ASP A 52 0.89 12.52 9.49
CA ASP A 52 -0.41 13.14 9.79
C ASP A 52 -0.85 14.20 8.75
N ASP A 53 0.13 14.82 8.06
CA ASP A 53 -0.10 15.82 7.01
C ASP A 53 -0.39 15.21 5.62
N GLY A 54 -0.32 13.88 5.48
CA GLY A 54 -0.45 13.17 4.21
C GLY A 54 0.80 13.21 3.33
N GLY A 55 1.96 13.57 3.89
CA GLY A 55 3.27 13.44 3.23
C GLY A 55 3.74 11.99 3.25
N LEU A 56 4.54 11.56 2.26
CA LEU A 56 5.16 10.23 2.27
C LEU A 56 6.21 10.16 3.38
N ALA A 57 5.96 9.32 4.38
CA ALA A 57 6.96 8.97 5.37
C ALA A 57 7.96 8.01 4.70
N ALA A 58 9.18 8.47 4.50
CA ALA A 58 10.25 7.64 3.96
C ALA A 58 10.74 6.67 5.04
N GLU A 59 10.25 5.43 5.05
CA GLU A 59 10.97 4.36 5.73
C GLU A 59 12.22 4.03 4.90
N THR A 60 13.36 4.53 5.37
CA THR A 60 14.65 3.97 4.99
C THR A 60 14.72 2.61 5.66
N GLU A 61 14.26 1.56 4.96
CA GLU A 61 14.59 0.20 5.36
C GLU A 61 16.11 0.10 5.25
N GLU A 62 16.80 0.19 6.40
CA GLU A 62 18.23 -0.12 6.49
C GLU A 62 18.40 -1.57 6.08
N LEU A 63 18.69 -1.80 4.79
CA LEU A 63 19.06 -3.08 4.24
C LEU A 63 20.22 -3.62 5.09
N GLN A 64 19.93 -4.53 6.02
CA GLN A 64 20.97 -5.22 6.77
C GLN A 64 21.91 -5.84 5.74
N PRO A 65 23.23 -5.57 5.82
CA PRO A 65 24.15 -6.14 4.86
C PRO A 65 24.02 -7.66 4.96
N VAL A 66 23.60 -8.28 3.86
CA VAL A 66 23.65 -9.72 3.69
C VAL A 66 25.09 -10.11 3.98
N ALA A 67 25.32 -10.77 5.11
CA ALA A 67 26.65 -11.18 5.53
C ALA A 67 27.31 -11.93 4.37
N GLU A 68 28.41 -11.40 3.86
CA GLU A 68 29.19 -12.05 2.82
C GLU A 68 29.52 -13.48 3.29
N PRO A 69 29.27 -14.53 2.49
CA PRO A 69 29.71 -15.85 2.86
C PRO A 69 31.24 -15.84 2.92
N LEU A 70 31.77 -16.12 4.11
CA LEU A 70 33.19 -16.37 4.34
C LEU A 70 33.61 -17.54 3.44
N VAL A 71 34.20 -17.23 2.29
CA VAL A 71 35.00 -18.20 1.54
C VAL A 71 36.17 -18.60 2.44
N PRO A 72 36.30 -19.86 2.90
CA PRO A 72 37.54 -20.26 3.53
C PRO A 72 38.62 -20.20 2.46
N ALA A 73 39.64 -19.38 2.76
CA ALA A 73 40.85 -19.25 1.99
C ALA A 73 41.43 -20.64 1.68
N THR A 74 41.82 -20.81 0.42
CA THR A 74 42.77 -21.84 0.00
C THR A 74 43.93 -21.91 1.00
N ALA A 75 44.20 -23.10 1.54
CA ALA A 75 45.49 -23.43 2.14
C ALA A 75 45.76 -24.93 1.96
N LEU A 76 46.70 -25.21 1.04
CA LEU A 76 47.56 -26.39 0.89
C LEU A 76 46.94 -27.72 0.40
#